data_AF-A0A920RXH0-F1
#
_entry.id   AF-A0A920RXH0-F1
#
_cell.length_a   1.000
_cell.length_b   1.000
_cell.length_c   1.000
_cell.angle_alpha   90.00
_cell.angle_beta   90.00
_cell.angle_gamma   90.00
#
_symmetry.space_group_name_H-M   'P 1'
#
loop_
_entity.id
_entity.type
_entity.pdbx_description
1 polymer ?
#
loop_
_entity_poly.entity_id
_entity_poly.type
_entity_poly.pdbx_seq_one_letter_code
_entity_poly.pdbx_strand_id
1 'polypeptide(L)'
;MYLDHKDQYLNKVRSYISATTYPIYFFSNAPKNIFLSLKENPGSKRENCLENQRLKTENITLNSKIQQIYRLEKENKRLHDLLDSKPKTEDIFVLAEIVAENPDPFKHRIIINKGSKENVQINQTVADARGIIGHVIRDQIFGSEVLLITDPEHAIPIEVARTGLRSIALGIGSYEEIQLSYLAVNTDIQEGDILLTSGLGGQYPAGYPVAIIERFLLKKENHS
;
A
#
# COMPACT_ATOMS: atom_id res chain seq x y z
N MET A 1 -60.32 -82.70 -7.61
CA MET A 1 -59.80 -81.51 -6.89
C MET A 1 -58.28 -81.48 -7.05
N TYR A 2 -57.80 -81.21 -8.27
CA TYR A 2 -56.38 -81.37 -8.68
C TYR A 2 -55.89 -80.19 -9.54
N LEU A 3 -56.52 -79.02 -9.38
CA LEU A 3 -56.26 -77.84 -10.22
C LEU A 3 -55.82 -76.60 -9.45
N ASP A 4 -55.66 -76.67 -8.12
CA ASP A 4 -55.33 -75.50 -7.28
C ASP A 4 -53.85 -75.43 -6.85
N HIS A 5 -52.99 -76.26 -7.45
CA HIS A 5 -51.55 -76.32 -7.10
C HIS A 5 -50.60 -75.81 -8.18
N LYS A 6 -51.12 -75.41 -9.35
CA LYS A 6 -50.30 -74.82 -10.43
C LYS A 6 -50.20 -73.28 -10.37
N ASP A 7 -51.15 -72.60 -9.74
CA ASP A 7 -51.19 -71.13 -9.72
C ASP A 7 -50.37 -70.47 -8.59
N GLN A 8 -50.04 -71.22 -7.53
CA GLN A 8 -49.19 -70.69 -6.45
C GLN A 8 -47.68 -70.75 -6.76
N TYR A 9 -47.24 -71.60 -7.69
CA TYR A 9 -45.83 -71.68 -8.09
C TYR A 9 -45.46 -70.61 -9.13
N LEU A 10 -46.37 -70.27 -10.05
CA LEU A 10 -46.14 -69.24 -11.06
C LEU A 10 -46.13 -67.81 -10.49
N ASN A 11 -46.76 -67.59 -9.32
CA ASN A 11 -46.75 -66.30 -8.64
C ASN A 11 -45.57 -66.10 -7.68
N LYS A 12 -44.90 -67.17 -7.22
CA LYS A 12 -43.66 -67.07 -6.42
C LYS A 12 -42.39 -66.92 -7.26
N VAL A 13 -42.37 -67.44 -8.48
CA VAL A 13 -41.21 -67.27 -9.39
C VAL A 13 -41.15 -65.83 -9.93
N ARG A 14 -42.30 -65.16 -10.09
CA ARG A 14 -42.38 -63.74 -10.50
C ARG A 14 -41.93 -62.73 -9.43
N SER A 15 -41.85 -63.12 -8.16
CA SER A 15 -41.39 -62.24 -7.07
C SER A 15 -39.91 -62.39 -6.72
N TYR A 16 -39.24 -63.45 -7.19
CA TYR A 16 -37.78 -63.62 -7.02
C TYR A 16 -36.98 -63.03 -8.21
N ILE A 17 -37.54 -63.00 -9.42
CA ILE A 17 -36.85 -62.45 -10.61
C ILE A 17 -36.85 -60.90 -10.62
N SER A 18 -37.78 -60.26 -9.90
CA SER A 18 -37.83 -58.80 -9.77
C SER A 18 -36.96 -58.24 -8.64
N ALA A 19 -36.40 -59.08 -7.76
CA ALA A 19 -35.58 -58.65 -6.63
C ALA A 19 -34.08 -58.52 -6.94
N THR A 20 -33.61 -59.03 -8.08
CA THR A 20 -32.18 -58.96 -8.48
C THR A 20 -31.88 -57.87 -9.50
N THR A 21 -32.89 -57.26 -10.14
CA THR A 21 -32.70 -56.20 -11.15
C THR A 21 -32.71 -54.78 -10.58
N TYR A 22 -33.10 -54.60 -9.31
CA TYR A 22 -33.21 -53.26 -8.71
C TYR A 22 -31.91 -52.59 -8.23
N PRO A 23 -30.78 -53.28 -7.94
CA PRO A 23 -29.58 -52.59 -7.48
C PRO A 23 -28.67 -52.10 -8.62
N ILE A 24 -29.10 -52.12 -9.88
CA ILE A 24 -28.29 -51.57 -11.00
C ILE A 24 -28.61 -50.08 -11.25
N TYR A 25 -29.78 -49.59 -10.83
CA TYR A 25 -30.14 -48.17 -10.97
C TYR A 25 -29.59 -47.26 -9.87
N PHE A 26 -29.14 -47.78 -8.73
CA PHE A 26 -28.60 -46.96 -7.65
C PHE A 26 -27.10 -46.65 -7.81
N PHE A 27 -26.37 -47.43 -8.62
CA PHE A 27 -24.92 -47.23 -8.82
C PHE A 27 -24.55 -46.34 -10.02
N SER A 28 -25.49 -45.92 -10.87
CA SER A 28 -25.15 -45.01 -12.00
C SER A 28 -25.21 -43.52 -11.64
N ASN A 29 -25.84 -43.15 -10.52
CA ASN A 29 -26.05 -41.75 -10.12
C ASN A 29 -25.42 -41.41 -8.76
N ALA A 30 -24.49 -42.24 -8.26
CA ALA A 30 -23.64 -41.82 -7.15
C ALA A 30 -22.82 -40.60 -7.61
N PRO A 31 -22.97 -39.42 -6.98
CA PRO A 31 -22.34 -38.21 -7.47
C PRO A 31 -20.82 -38.37 -7.41
N LYS A 32 -20.14 -38.06 -8.52
CA LYS A 32 -18.66 -37.98 -8.63
C LYS A 32 -18.01 -37.09 -7.56
N ASN A 33 -18.81 -36.30 -6.84
CA ASN A 33 -18.40 -35.39 -5.78
C ASN A 33 -18.01 -36.11 -4.48
N ILE A 34 -18.46 -37.35 -4.25
CA ILE A 34 -18.11 -38.09 -3.01
C ILE A 34 -16.63 -38.53 -3.01
N PHE A 35 -16.05 -38.80 -4.19
CA PHE A 35 -14.62 -39.11 -4.32
C PHE A 35 -13.72 -37.87 -4.23
N LEU A 36 -14.25 -36.66 -4.45
CA LEU A 36 -13.48 -35.41 -4.38
C LEU A 36 -13.42 -34.82 -2.97
N SER A 37 -14.32 -35.19 -2.07
CA SER A 37 -14.32 -34.74 -0.67
C SER A 37 -13.25 -35.39 0.22
N LEU A 38 -12.45 -36.32 -0.31
CA LEU A 38 -11.29 -36.88 0.40
C LEU A 38 -9.97 -36.16 0.07
N LYS A 39 -10.02 -35.05 -0.67
CA LYS A 39 -8.86 -34.19 -0.96
C LYS A 39 -8.98 -32.80 -0.31
N GLU A 40 -9.60 -32.71 0.87
CA GLU A 40 -9.40 -31.54 1.72
C GLU A 40 -8.00 -31.63 2.35
N ASN A 41 -7.05 -30.88 1.80
CA ASN A 41 -5.67 -30.83 2.28
C ASN A 41 -5.65 -30.23 3.71
N PRO A 42 -5.41 -31.01 4.79
CA PRO A 42 -5.53 -30.54 6.17
C PRO A 42 -4.48 -29.48 6.55
N GLY A 43 -3.46 -29.28 5.70
CA GLY A 43 -2.47 -28.20 5.84
C GLY A 43 -3.06 -26.80 5.64
N SER A 44 -3.91 -26.59 4.62
CA SER A 44 -4.35 -25.23 4.27
C SER A 44 -5.35 -24.65 5.28
N LYS A 45 -6.15 -25.48 5.98
CA LYS A 45 -7.04 -25.01 7.06
C LYS A 45 -6.25 -24.50 8.27
N ARG A 46 -5.11 -25.13 8.60
CA ARG A 46 -4.24 -24.66 9.71
C ARG A 46 -3.50 -23.39 9.35
N GLU A 47 -2.92 -23.32 8.16
CA GLU A 47 -2.25 -22.12 7.65
C GLU A 47 -3.22 -20.92 7.58
N ASN A 48 -4.42 -21.12 7.04
CA ASN A 48 -5.45 -20.07 7.01
C ASN A 48 -5.87 -19.63 8.42
N CYS A 49 -5.95 -20.54 9.39
CA CYS A 49 -6.29 -20.19 10.78
C CYS A 49 -5.19 -19.38 11.46
N LEU A 50 -3.93 -19.79 11.28
CA LEU A 50 -2.76 -19.06 11.80
C LEU A 50 -2.66 -17.66 11.18
N GLU A 51 -2.86 -17.54 9.87
CA GLU A 51 -2.87 -16.24 9.20
C GLU A 51 -4.04 -15.37 9.67
N ASN A 52 -5.23 -15.94 9.86
CA ASN A 52 -6.37 -15.18 10.41
C ASN A 52 -6.10 -14.69 11.83
N GLN A 53 -5.43 -15.49 12.66
CA GLN A 53 -5.01 -15.06 14.00
C GLN A 53 -3.96 -13.96 13.94
N ARG A 54 -2.93 -14.11 13.09
CA ARG A 54 -1.89 -13.09 12.87
C ARG A 54 -2.50 -11.76 12.43
N LEU A 55 -3.36 -11.79 11.42
CA LEU A 55 -4.07 -10.61 10.90
C LEU A 55 -4.96 -9.98 11.98
N LYS A 56 -5.64 -10.77 12.82
CA LYS A 56 -6.42 -10.23 13.95
C LYS A 56 -5.55 -9.52 14.97
N THR A 57 -4.42 -10.11 15.34
CA THR A 57 -3.47 -9.49 16.27
C THR A 57 -2.90 -8.20 15.69
N GLU A 58 -2.52 -8.20 14.42
CA GLU A 58 -2.05 -7.02 13.71
C GLU A 58 -3.14 -5.94 13.63
N ASN A 59 -4.41 -6.32 13.41
CA ASN A 59 -5.53 -5.39 13.42
C ASN A 59 -5.72 -4.75 14.81
N ILE A 60 -5.62 -5.54 15.88
CA ILE A 60 -5.70 -5.03 17.26
C ILE A 60 -4.56 -4.05 17.56
N THR A 61 -3.33 -4.36 17.15
CA THR A 61 -2.17 -3.48 17.40
C THR A 61 -2.28 -2.19 16.57
N LEU A 62 -2.69 -2.27 15.31
CA LEU A 62 -2.96 -1.10 14.45
C LEU A 62 -4.07 -0.23 15.04
N ASN A 63 -5.17 -0.82 15.50
CA ASN A 63 -6.25 -0.07 16.15
C ASN A 63 -5.79 0.63 17.44
N SER A 64 -4.93 -0.02 18.24
CA SER A 64 -4.33 0.60 19.43
C SER A 64 -3.46 1.82 19.07
N LYS A 65 -2.63 1.70 18.02
CA LYS A 65 -1.82 2.82 17.50
C LYS A 65 -2.71 3.97 17.00
N ILE A 66 -3.79 3.67 16.28
CA ILE A 66 -4.76 4.69 15.82
C ILE A 66 -5.36 5.44 17.02
N GLN A 67 -5.75 4.73 18.07
CA GLN A 67 -6.27 5.37 19.30
C GLN A 67 -5.22 6.27 19.98
N GLN A 68 -3.95 5.87 19.97
CA GLN A 68 -2.85 6.69 20.49
C GLN A 68 -2.66 7.97 19.65
N ILE A 69 -2.66 7.85 18.33
CA ILE A 69 -2.58 9.00 17.40
C ILE A 69 -3.74 9.97 17.68
N TYR A 70 -4.97 9.47 17.78
CA TYR A 70 -6.13 10.31 18.07
C TYR A 70 -6.03 11.04 19.43
N ARG A 71 -5.46 10.38 20.46
CA ARG A 71 -5.19 11.03 21.75
C ARG A 71 -4.17 12.14 21.61
N LEU A 72 -3.06 11.89 20.90
CA LEU A 72 -2.00 12.87 20.67
C LEU A 72 -2.50 14.06 19.85
N GLU A 73 -3.30 13.84 18.81
CA GLU A 73 -3.93 14.90 18.02
C GLU A 73 -4.84 15.78 18.88
N LYS A 74 -5.66 15.16 19.74
CA LYS A 74 -6.54 15.88 20.65
C LYS A 74 -5.76 16.70 21.68
N GLU A 75 -4.67 16.14 22.21
CA GLU A 75 -3.78 16.84 23.13
C GLU A 75 -3.06 18.00 22.44
N ASN A 76 -2.53 17.78 21.24
CA ASN A 76 -1.87 18.81 20.43
C ASN A 76 -2.84 19.95 20.09
N LYS A 77 -4.07 19.62 19.68
CA LYS A 77 -5.13 20.63 19.46
C LYS A 77 -5.42 21.42 20.74
N ARG A 78 -5.55 20.75 21.88
CA ARG A 78 -5.74 21.43 23.18
C ARG A 78 -4.57 22.34 23.53
N LEU A 79 -3.34 21.93 23.27
CA LEU A 79 -2.15 22.77 23.47
C LEU A 79 -2.21 23.99 22.55
N HIS A 80 -2.59 23.82 21.29
CA HIS A 80 -2.77 24.92 20.35
C HIS A 80 -3.82 25.93 20.83
N ASP A 81 -4.98 25.45 21.28
CA ASP A 81 -6.06 26.27 21.83
C ASP A 81 -5.61 27.04 23.09
N LEU A 82 -4.82 26.41 23.97
CA LEU A 82 -4.26 27.06 25.17
C LEU A 82 -3.21 28.12 24.85
N LEU A 83 -2.47 27.93 23.75
CA LEU A 83 -1.41 28.83 23.28
C LEU A 83 -1.92 29.91 22.31
N ASP A 84 -3.24 29.96 22.07
CA ASP A 84 -3.89 30.81 21.05
C ASP A 84 -3.17 30.75 19.69
N SER A 85 -2.74 29.54 19.34
CA SER A 85 -2.00 29.25 18.12
C SER A 85 -2.87 28.42 17.18
N LYS A 86 -2.76 28.69 15.88
CA LYS A 86 -3.60 27.98 14.89
C LYS A 86 -3.19 26.51 14.85
N PRO A 87 -4.15 25.56 14.99
CA PRO A 87 -3.85 24.15 14.77
C PRO A 87 -3.37 23.95 13.32
N LYS A 88 -2.50 22.96 13.11
CA LYS A 88 -2.04 22.55 11.78
C LYS A 88 -3.26 22.25 10.91
N THR A 89 -3.37 22.91 9.75
CA THR A 89 -4.49 22.73 8.82
C THR A 89 -4.60 21.26 8.41
N GLU A 90 -5.82 20.72 8.34
CA GLU A 90 -6.05 19.39 7.79
C GLU A 90 -5.63 19.38 6.32
N ASP A 91 -4.71 18.47 5.97
CA ASP A 91 -4.24 18.30 4.59
C ASP A 91 -5.39 17.72 3.75
N ILE A 92 -5.76 18.41 2.66
CA ILE A 92 -6.78 17.94 1.70
C ILE A 92 -6.06 17.15 0.61
N PHE A 93 -6.42 15.87 0.45
CA PHE A 93 -5.79 14.98 -0.53
C PHE A 93 -6.68 14.77 -1.76
N VAL A 94 -6.05 14.82 -2.94
CA VAL A 94 -6.66 14.44 -4.22
C VAL A 94 -5.95 13.18 -4.72
N LEU A 95 -6.68 12.08 -4.86
CA LEU A 95 -6.12 10.85 -5.40
C LEU A 95 -5.93 10.99 -6.91
N ALA A 96 -4.72 10.71 -7.40
CA ALA A 96 -4.36 10.77 -8.80
C ALA A 96 -3.66 9.47 -9.25
N GLU A 97 -3.79 9.14 -10.52
CA GLU A 97 -3.09 8.03 -11.16
C GLU A 97 -2.06 8.58 -12.16
N ILE A 98 -0.93 7.90 -12.27
CA ILE A 98 0.11 8.20 -13.27
C ILE A 98 -0.38 7.68 -14.62
N VAL A 99 -0.45 8.56 -15.61
CA VAL A 99 -0.90 8.23 -16.98
C VAL A 99 0.25 8.12 -17.97
N ALA A 100 1.35 8.82 -17.71
CA ALA A 100 2.54 8.79 -18.56
C ALA A 100 3.78 9.22 -17.78
N GLU A 101 4.94 8.82 -18.29
CA GLU A 101 6.25 9.27 -17.86
C GLU A 101 6.93 10.01 -19.02
N ASN A 102 7.79 10.98 -18.70
CA ASN A 102 8.56 11.71 -19.71
C ASN A 102 9.57 10.76 -20.38
N PRO A 103 9.65 10.70 -21.73
CA PRO A 103 10.59 9.84 -22.43
C PRO A 103 12.06 10.29 -22.33
N ASP A 104 12.33 11.52 -21.87
CA ASP A 104 13.70 12.03 -21.69
C ASP A 104 14.35 11.43 -20.43
N PRO A 105 15.42 10.60 -20.56
CA PRO A 105 16.04 9.94 -19.41
C PRO A 105 16.75 10.89 -18.45
N PHE A 106 16.94 12.16 -18.81
CA PHE A 106 17.53 13.18 -17.94
C PHE A 106 16.47 14.03 -17.22
N LYS A 107 15.18 13.81 -17.51
CA LYS A 107 14.06 14.56 -16.91
C LYS A 107 13.11 13.59 -16.23
N HIS A 108 13.17 13.56 -14.92
CA HIS A 108 12.33 12.68 -14.11
C HIS A 108 11.00 13.39 -13.84
N ARG A 109 10.07 13.23 -14.78
CA ARG A 109 8.76 13.88 -14.74
C ARG A 109 7.66 12.91 -15.11
N ILE A 110 6.53 13.03 -14.43
CA ILE A 110 5.35 12.19 -14.66
C ILE A 110 4.14 13.05 -14.96
N ILE A 111 3.17 12.46 -15.66
CA ILE A 111 1.87 13.07 -15.92
C ILE A 111 0.82 12.32 -15.11
N ILE A 112 -0.01 13.07 -14.38
CA ILE A 112 -1.11 12.54 -13.56
C ILE A 112 -2.47 12.89 -14.16
N ASN A 113 -3.49 12.06 -13.92
CA ASN A 113 -4.87 12.24 -14.42
C ASN A 113 -5.72 13.27 -13.64
N LYS A 114 -5.08 14.21 -12.95
CA LYS A 114 -5.73 15.28 -12.19
C LYS A 114 -5.20 16.62 -12.60
N GLY A 115 -6.11 17.56 -12.79
CA GLY A 115 -5.82 18.88 -13.34
C GLY A 115 -6.51 20.00 -12.58
N SER A 116 -6.56 21.17 -13.20
CA SER A 116 -7.23 22.35 -12.64
C SER A 116 -8.72 22.13 -12.40
N LYS A 117 -9.36 21.17 -13.10
CA LYS A 117 -10.74 20.75 -12.85
C LYS A 117 -10.93 20.17 -11.43
N GLU A 118 -9.92 19.48 -10.90
CA GLU A 118 -9.90 18.94 -9.55
C GLU A 118 -9.19 19.87 -8.55
N ASN A 119 -9.01 21.16 -8.91
CA ASN A 119 -8.27 22.16 -8.14
C ASN A 119 -6.79 21.79 -7.90
N VAL A 120 -6.19 21.01 -8.81
CA VAL A 120 -4.73 20.85 -8.83
C VAL A 120 -4.09 22.17 -9.26
N GLN A 121 -3.08 22.61 -8.52
CA GLN A 121 -2.38 23.87 -8.74
C GLN A 121 -0.87 23.64 -8.83
N ILE A 122 -0.18 24.55 -9.54
CA ILE A 122 1.28 24.60 -9.57
C ILE A 122 1.82 24.69 -8.14
N ASN A 123 2.95 24.03 -7.90
CA ASN A 123 3.64 23.87 -6.61
C ASN A 123 2.91 23.02 -5.56
N GLN A 124 1.77 22.40 -5.88
CA GLN A 124 1.19 21.42 -4.96
C GLN A 124 2.10 20.20 -4.84
N THR A 125 2.27 19.75 -3.60
CA THR A 125 3.07 18.58 -3.25
C THR A 125 2.36 17.30 -3.69
N VAL A 126 3.13 16.37 -4.24
CA VAL A 126 2.67 15.03 -4.60
C VAL A 126 3.39 14.01 -3.73
N ALA A 127 2.61 13.11 -3.12
CA ALA A 127 3.10 12.09 -2.20
C ALA A 127 2.48 10.74 -2.52
N ASP A 128 3.17 9.67 -2.15
CA ASP A 128 2.67 8.31 -2.14
C ASP A 128 2.61 7.77 -0.70
N ALA A 129 2.38 6.45 -0.55
CA ALA A 129 2.32 5.81 0.75
C ALA A 129 3.67 5.78 1.51
N ARG A 130 4.79 6.09 0.84
CA ARG A 130 6.15 6.03 1.39
C ARG A 130 6.71 7.43 1.69
N GLY A 131 6.27 8.46 0.96
CA GLY A 131 6.77 9.80 1.17
C GLY A 131 6.43 10.78 0.05
N ILE A 132 7.12 11.92 0.06
CA ILE A 132 7.01 12.90 -1.02
C ILE A 132 7.74 12.38 -2.26
N ILE A 133 7.06 12.44 -3.40
CA ILE A 133 7.66 12.05 -4.70
C ILE A 133 7.98 13.26 -5.57
N GLY A 134 7.37 14.42 -5.33
CA GLY A 134 7.60 15.61 -6.14
C GLY A 134 6.59 16.73 -5.92
N HIS A 135 6.49 17.63 -6.90
CA HIS A 135 5.49 18.69 -6.93
C HIS A 135 5.01 18.99 -8.36
N VAL A 136 3.82 19.57 -8.47
CA VAL A 136 3.22 19.95 -9.76
C VAL A 136 3.96 21.16 -10.34
N ILE A 137 4.44 21.04 -11.57
CA ILE A 137 5.11 22.14 -12.30
C ILE A 137 4.24 22.72 -13.43
N ARG A 138 3.21 21.99 -13.86
CA ARG A 138 2.26 22.45 -14.87
C ARG A 138 0.90 21.84 -14.62
N ASP A 139 -0.11 22.68 -14.47
CA ASP A 139 -1.51 22.28 -14.43
C ASP A 139 -2.13 22.39 -15.82
N GLN A 140 -2.88 21.36 -16.22
CA GLN A 140 -3.76 21.39 -17.39
C GLN A 140 -5.17 21.01 -16.96
N ILE A 141 -6.15 21.09 -17.85
CA ILE A 141 -7.56 20.88 -17.50
C ILE A 141 -7.81 19.44 -16.99
N PHE A 142 -7.23 18.44 -17.65
CA PHE A 142 -7.48 17.02 -17.39
C PHE A 142 -6.27 16.24 -16.88
N GLY A 143 -5.15 16.92 -16.65
CA GLY A 143 -3.93 16.30 -16.15
C GLY A 143 -2.91 17.34 -15.77
N SER A 144 -1.88 16.92 -15.05
CA SER A 144 -0.82 17.80 -14.58
C SER A 144 0.53 17.12 -14.72
N GLU A 145 1.57 17.92 -14.97
CA GLU A 145 2.96 17.49 -15.01
C GLU A 145 3.57 17.68 -13.61
N VAL A 146 4.20 16.62 -13.10
CA VAL A 146 4.85 16.57 -11.79
C VAL A 146 6.35 16.41 -11.99
N LEU A 147 7.12 17.27 -11.33
CA LEU A 147 8.58 17.16 -11.25
C LEU A 147 8.94 16.27 -10.05
N LEU A 148 9.67 15.19 -10.30
CA LEU A 148 10.05 14.24 -9.27
C LEU A 148 11.24 14.74 -8.44
N ILE A 149 11.35 14.25 -7.20
CA ILE A 149 12.49 14.58 -6.31
C ILE A 149 13.85 14.11 -6.83
N THR A 150 13.83 13.18 -7.79
CA THR A 150 15.01 12.57 -8.41
C THR A 150 15.53 13.39 -9.59
N ASP A 151 14.74 14.35 -10.10
CA ASP A 151 15.11 15.21 -11.22
C ASP A 151 16.25 16.18 -10.82
N PRO A 152 17.28 16.39 -11.65
CA PRO A 152 18.37 17.33 -11.37
C PRO A 152 17.94 18.78 -11.10
N GLU A 153 16.78 19.20 -11.62
CA GLU A 153 16.22 20.54 -11.40
C GLU A 153 15.43 20.64 -10.09
N HIS A 154 15.25 19.54 -9.36
CA HIS A 154 14.47 19.50 -8.13
C HIS A 154 15.31 19.73 -6.87
N ALA A 155 14.79 20.58 -5.98
CA ALA A 155 15.35 20.83 -4.66
C ALA A 155 14.25 20.77 -3.60
N ILE A 156 14.44 19.97 -2.55
CA ILE A 156 13.49 19.83 -1.44
C ILE A 156 14.13 20.19 -0.09
N PRO A 157 13.53 21.14 0.66
CA PRO A 157 13.97 21.46 2.02
C PRO A 157 13.65 20.32 2.99
N ILE A 158 14.69 19.72 3.55
CA ILE A 158 14.60 18.57 4.45
C ILE A 158 15.08 18.89 5.86
N GLU A 159 14.71 18.02 6.79
CA GLU A 159 15.15 18.00 8.18
C GLU A 159 15.48 16.56 8.59
N VAL A 160 16.60 16.35 9.29
CA VAL A 160 16.97 15.04 9.85
C VAL A 160 16.07 14.75 11.05
N ALA A 161 15.31 13.65 11.02
CA ALA A 161 14.34 13.32 12.07
C ALA A 161 14.95 13.21 13.47
N ARG A 162 16.21 12.75 13.56
CA ARG A 162 16.92 12.52 14.82
C ARG A 162 17.45 13.81 15.45
N THR A 163 18.04 14.70 14.64
CA THR A 163 18.79 15.87 15.15
C THR A 163 18.08 17.20 14.91
N GLY A 164 17.04 17.23 14.08
CA GLY A 164 16.39 18.46 13.66
C GLY A 164 17.25 19.31 12.71
N LEU A 165 18.36 18.75 12.20
CA LEU A 165 19.24 19.46 11.29
C LEU A 165 18.55 19.70 9.95
N ARG A 166 18.51 20.94 9.49
CA ARG A 166 17.92 21.31 8.21
C ARG A 166 18.95 21.38 7.09
N SER A 167 18.55 20.92 5.92
CA SER A 167 19.36 20.89 4.71
C SER A 167 18.46 20.93 3.47
N ILE A 168 19.06 20.85 2.28
CA ILE A 168 18.36 20.76 1.01
C ILE A 168 18.84 19.49 0.33
N ALA A 169 17.90 18.62 -0.05
CA ALA A 169 18.18 17.49 -0.92
C ALA A 169 17.95 17.89 -2.37
N LEU A 170 18.88 17.52 -3.24
CA LEU A 170 18.87 17.77 -4.67
C LEU A 170 18.71 16.44 -5.41
N GLY A 171 17.89 16.42 -6.45
CA GLY A 171 17.90 15.32 -7.39
C GLY A 171 19.20 15.31 -8.18
N ILE A 172 19.64 14.12 -8.58
CA ILE A 172 20.89 13.93 -9.36
C ILE A 172 20.66 13.16 -10.66
N GLY A 173 19.40 12.97 -11.07
CA GLY A 173 19.05 12.17 -12.24
C GLY A 173 19.16 10.66 -11.98
N SER A 174 19.20 10.23 -10.71
CA SER A 174 19.09 8.83 -10.30
C SER A 174 17.74 8.61 -9.62
N TYR A 175 17.03 7.53 -9.95
CA TYR A 175 15.76 7.18 -9.30
C TYR A 175 15.94 6.67 -7.86
N GLU A 176 17.14 6.21 -7.52
CA GLU A 176 17.43 5.56 -6.23
C GLU A 176 18.10 6.50 -5.24
N GLU A 177 18.68 7.60 -5.72
CA GLU A 177 19.58 8.44 -4.94
C GLU A 177 19.27 9.93 -5.13
N ILE A 178 19.34 10.65 -4.01
CA ILE A 178 19.32 12.11 -3.97
C ILE A 178 20.53 12.58 -3.16
N GLN A 179 21.04 13.77 -3.48
CA GLN A 179 22.22 14.32 -2.84
C GLN A 179 21.86 15.39 -1.83
N LEU A 180 22.36 15.25 -0.60
CA LEU A 180 22.27 16.32 0.40
C LEU A 180 23.33 17.38 0.12
N SER A 181 22.92 18.64 0.13
CA SER A 181 23.79 19.79 -0.08
C SER A 181 23.82 20.70 1.16
N TYR A 182 24.86 21.53 1.28
CA TYR A 182 24.98 22.55 2.32
C TYR A 182 25.08 22.00 3.75
N LEU A 183 25.85 20.93 3.95
CA LEU A 183 26.16 20.39 5.28
C LEU A 183 27.41 21.07 5.85
N ALA A 184 27.35 21.49 7.11
CA ALA A 184 28.53 21.97 7.81
C ALA A 184 29.46 20.79 8.16
N VAL A 185 30.76 21.06 8.27
CA VAL A 185 31.79 20.00 8.50
C VAL A 185 31.55 19.19 9.79
N ASN A 186 30.88 19.78 10.78
CA ASN A 186 30.63 19.17 12.10
C ASN A 186 29.17 18.74 12.32
N THR A 187 28.41 18.44 11.26
CA THR A 187 27.02 17.99 11.39
C THR A 187 26.94 16.56 11.92
N ASP A 188 26.17 16.34 12.98
CA ASP A 188 25.82 15.00 13.47
C ASP A 188 24.76 14.37 12.56
N ILE A 189 25.23 13.58 11.60
CA ILE A 189 24.42 12.82 10.64
C ILE A 189 25.00 11.41 10.57
N GLN A 190 24.13 10.40 10.54
CA GLN A 190 24.52 8.99 10.55
C GLN A 190 23.81 8.23 9.43
N GLU A 191 24.43 7.13 8.97
CA GLU A 191 23.75 6.19 8.08
C GLU A 191 22.53 5.60 8.79
N GLY A 192 21.42 5.49 8.06
CA GLY A 192 20.11 5.10 8.59
C GLY A 192 19.26 6.26 9.13
N ASP A 193 19.79 7.49 9.21
CA ASP A 193 18.97 8.65 9.58
C ASP A 193 17.85 8.89 8.54
N ILE A 194 16.64 9.11 9.04
CA ILE A 194 15.45 9.40 8.23
C ILE A 194 15.39 10.90 7.96
N LEU A 195 15.13 11.25 6.71
CA LEU A 195 14.96 12.62 6.25
C LEU A 195 13.47 12.92 6.07
N LEU A 196 13.02 13.99 6.69
CA LEU A 196 11.65 14.49 6.62
C LEU A 196 11.62 15.82 5.87
N THR A 197 10.47 16.22 5.35
CA THR A 197 10.25 17.57 4.85
C THR A 197 10.27 18.59 6.00
N SER A 198 11.03 19.66 5.84
CA SER A 198 11.18 20.69 6.90
C SER A 198 9.99 21.67 6.97
N GLY A 199 9.17 21.75 5.92
CA GLY A 199 8.14 22.78 5.78
C GLY A 199 8.66 24.17 5.44
N LEU A 200 9.97 24.33 5.27
CA LEU A 200 10.58 25.61 4.93
C LEU A 200 10.10 26.08 3.54
N GLY A 201 9.72 27.35 3.43
CA GLY A 201 9.20 27.94 2.20
C GLY A 201 7.71 27.67 1.94
N GLY A 202 7.05 26.80 2.72
CA GLY A 202 5.60 26.57 2.64
C GLY A 202 5.11 25.78 1.43
N GLN A 203 6.00 25.33 0.53
CA GLN A 203 5.66 24.50 -0.63
C GLN A 203 5.34 23.05 -0.23
N TYR A 204 6.15 22.49 0.69
CA TYR A 204 6.00 21.12 1.18
C TYR A 204 5.42 21.14 2.60
N PRO A 205 4.44 20.29 2.93
CA PRO A 205 3.98 20.15 4.31
C PRO A 205 5.10 19.54 5.16
N ALA A 206 5.27 20.00 6.40
CA ALA A 206 6.33 19.53 7.29
C ALA A 206 6.06 18.13 7.86
N GLY A 207 7.09 17.30 7.93
CA GLY A 207 7.08 16.01 8.62
C GLY A 207 6.81 14.78 7.74
N TYR A 208 6.86 14.92 6.42
CA TYR A 208 6.68 13.82 5.48
C TYR A 208 8.02 13.15 5.16
N PRO A 209 8.13 11.81 5.11
CA PRO A 209 9.35 11.13 4.74
C PRO A 209 9.79 11.47 3.31
N VAL A 210 11.10 11.55 3.10
CA VAL A 210 11.72 11.82 1.80
C VAL A 210 12.73 10.73 1.44
N ALA A 211 13.72 10.48 2.30
CA ALA A 211 14.78 9.51 2.05
C ALA A 211 15.45 9.03 3.34
N ILE A 212 16.33 8.04 3.21
CA ILE A 212 17.18 7.53 4.29
C ILE A 212 18.62 7.73 3.86
N ILE A 213 19.48 8.12 4.81
CA ILE A 213 20.90 8.28 4.55
C ILE A 213 21.55 6.91 4.40
N GLU A 214 22.05 6.60 3.22
CA GLU A 214 22.75 5.33 2.96
C GLU A 214 24.26 5.45 3.17
N ARG A 215 24.88 6.51 2.64
CA ARG A 215 26.34 6.65 2.62
C ARG A 215 26.80 8.10 2.52
N PHE A 216 28.04 8.36 2.93
CA PHE A 216 28.68 9.67 2.81
C PHE A 216 29.71 9.68 1.67
N LEU A 217 29.57 10.65 0.76
CA LEU A 217 30.57 10.90 -0.29
C LEU A 217 31.32 12.19 0.03
N LEU A 218 32.59 12.06 0.40
CA LEU A 218 33.47 13.22 0.57
C LEU A 218 33.80 13.81 -0.81
N LYS A 219 33.20 14.96 -1.14
CA LYS A 219 33.61 15.72 -2.32
C LYS A 219 34.95 16.37 -2.02
N LYS A 220 36.04 15.87 -2.62
CA LYS A 220 37.33 16.58 -2.62
C LYS A 220 37.11 17.91 -3.33
N GLU A 221 37.15 19.01 -2.60
CA GLU A 221 37.26 20.34 -3.19
C GLU A 221 38.65 20.42 -3.85
N ASN A 222 38.67 20.29 -5.18
CA ASN A 222 39.84 20.66 -5.95
C ASN A 222 39.91 22.19 -5.95
N HIS A 223 40.62 22.74 -4.97
CA HIS A 223 41.15 24.08 -5.09
C HIS A 223 42.25 24.06 -6.16
N SER A 224 41.92 24.63 -7.32
CA SER A 224 42.89 25.08 -8.33
C SER A 224 43.14 26.58 -8.15
#